data_AF-A0AAX2AEW0-F1
#
_entry.id   AF-A0AAX2AEW0-F1
#
_cell.length_a   1.000
_cell.length_b   1.000
_cell.length_c   1.000
_cell.angle_alpha   90.00
_cell.angle_beta   90.00
_cell.angle_gamma   90.00
#
_symmetry.space_group_name_H-M   'P 1'
#
loop_
_entity.id
_entity.type
_entity.pdbx_description
1 polymer ?
#
loop_
_entity_poly.entity_id
_entity_poly.type
_entity_poly.pdbx_seq_one_letter_code
_entity_poly.pdbx_strand_id
1 'polypeptide(L)'
;MNKYTNTEKKIKKITLLSSTIIILLVATIIGIILIQTEFTNFNNHINNFKNTIIERKKFTLKTSVENLINDIKIEEFSILKNKKYRIKNQSIIAYNLAKAIYKKSKNLTKEEKLKFIKDALTQISNKENDINYFILDKKGTIILNTEYKKIEGENYLNIQDISGKKFINEIIHSNNKKQTFHEYFWYKPKSNILSKKILFARALDELDIIIGSTTFLEKIKENITSKIKEKIFKQSSNKEDFILIYNVTSLNDILNSDLIIQKHVIANKFDKEAIKDLLIKTNYKGNDFIFYEDSEKLMYGSFIQEYRYF
;
A
#
# COMPACT_ATOMS: atom_id res chain seq x y z
N MET A 1 -41.43 -40.46 -90.82
CA MET A 1 -41.45 -39.15 -90.11
C MET A 1 -41.49 -39.25 -88.57
N ASN A 2 -41.90 -40.38 -87.96
CA ASN A 2 -42.14 -40.50 -86.51
C ASN A 2 -40.91 -40.88 -85.64
N LYS A 3 -39.77 -41.23 -86.26
CA LYS A 3 -38.55 -41.65 -85.53
C LYS A 3 -37.69 -40.46 -85.11
N TYR A 4 -37.66 -39.39 -85.91
CA TYR A 4 -36.86 -38.18 -85.65
C TYR A 4 -37.44 -37.32 -84.52
N THR A 5 -38.77 -37.23 -84.41
CA THR A 5 -39.48 -36.49 -83.35
C THR A 5 -39.29 -37.10 -81.96
N ASN A 6 -39.17 -38.43 -81.86
CA ASN A 6 -38.88 -39.11 -80.58
C ASN A 6 -37.43 -38.95 -80.13
N THR A 7 -36.47 -38.93 -81.07
CA THR A 7 -35.06 -38.69 -80.77
C THR A 7 -34.85 -37.24 -80.30
N GLU A 8 -35.47 -36.27 -80.95
CA GLU A 8 -35.41 -34.85 -80.57
C GLU A 8 -36.01 -34.59 -79.18
N LYS A 9 -37.17 -35.18 -78.87
CA LYS A 9 -37.78 -35.10 -77.52
C LYS A 9 -36.89 -35.73 -76.44
N LYS A 10 -36.22 -36.85 -76.75
CA LYS A 10 -35.24 -37.47 -75.84
C LYS A 10 -34.02 -36.59 -75.61
N ILE A 11 -33.45 -36.01 -76.66
CA ILE A 11 -32.31 -35.08 -76.56
C ILE A 11 -32.69 -33.87 -75.71
N LYS A 12 -33.83 -33.21 -75.99
CA LYS A 12 -34.34 -32.09 -75.18
C LYS A 12 -34.51 -32.44 -73.70
N LYS A 13 -35.04 -33.63 -73.41
CA LYS A 13 -35.21 -34.11 -72.03
C LYS A 13 -33.86 -34.37 -71.34
N ILE A 14 -32.89 -34.96 -72.05
CA ILE A 14 -31.54 -35.23 -71.53
C ILE A 14 -30.79 -33.92 -71.29
N THR A 15 -30.82 -32.97 -72.23
CA THR A 15 -30.16 -31.67 -72.08
C THR A 15 -30.77 -30.89 -70.92
N LEU A 16 -32.09 -30.86 -70.80
CA LEU A 16 -32.78 -30.22 -69.68
C LEU A 16 -32.38 -30.86 -68.34
N LEU A 17 -32.47 -32.20 -68.22
CA LEU A 17 -32.08 -32.93 -67.01
C LEU A 17 -30.62 -32.70 -66.63
N SER A 18 -29.69 -32.80 -67.60
CA SER A 18 -28.25 -32.56 -67.35
C SER A 18 -27.97 -31.14 -66.89
N SER A 19 -28.61 -30.12 -67.50
CA SER A 19 -28.46 -28.72 -67.09
C SER A 19 -29.03 -28.47 -65.69
N THR A 20 -30.18 -29.06 -65.34
CA THR A 20 -30.75 -28.95 -63.99
C THR A 20 -29.87 -29.62 -62.93
N ILE A 21 -29.27 -30.78 -63.25
CA ILE A 21 -28.35 -31.46 -62.34
C ILE A 21 -27.09 -30.61 -62.12
N ILE A 22 -26.55 -30.01 -63.19
CA ILE A 22 -25.38 -29.12 -63.09
C ILE A 22 -25.70 -27.90 -62.23
N ILE A 23 -26.84 -27.24 -62.45
CA ILE A 23 -27.27 -26.08 -61.63
C ILE A 23 -27.39 -26.48 -60.16
N LEU A 24 -28.00 -27.64 -59.88
CA LEU A 24 -28.16 -28.13 -58.51
C LEU A 24 -26.80 -28.45 -57.87
N LEU A 25 -25.88 -29.08 -58.61
CA LEU A 25 -24.52 -29.34 -58.14
C LEU A 25 -23.78 -28.04 -57.84
N VAL A 26 -23.79 -27.08 -58.76
CA VAL A 26 -23.13 -25.78 -58.56
C VAL A 26 -23.74 -25.03 -57.36
N ALA A 27 -25.06 -25.01 -57.24
CA ALA A 27 -25.75 -24.40 -56.10
C ALA A 27 -25.37 -25.07 -54.77
N THR A 28 -25.28 -26.41 -54.74
CA THR A 28 -24.84 -27.13 -53.53
C THR A 28 -23.38 -26.84 -53.18
N ILE A 29 -22.48 -26.79 -54.16
CA ILE A 29 -21.05 -26.47 -53.94
C ILE A 29 -20.91 -25.05 -53.40
N ILE A 30 -21.58 -24.08 -54.04
CA ILE A 30 -21.58 -22.68 -53.57
C ILE A 30 -22.17 -22.62 -52.15
N GLY A 31 -23.28 -23.32 -51.89
CA GLY A 31 -23.88 -23.39 -50.56
C GLY A 31 -22.91 -23.93 -49.50
N ILE A 32 -22.20 -25.02 -49.80
CA ILE A 32 -21.18 -25.60 -48.90
C ILE A 32 -20.05 -24.60 -48.63
N ILE A 33 -19.54 -23.93 -49.67
CA ILE A 33 -18.46 -22.93 -49.54
C ILE A 33 -18.93 -21.74 -48.68
N LEU A 34 -20.14 -21.23 -48.91
CA LEU A 34 -20.71 -20.13 -48.14
C LEU A 34 -20.88 -20.53 -46.66
N ILE A 35 -21.43 -21.72 -46.39
CA ILE A 35 -21.59 -22.22 -45.02
C ILE A 35 -20.23 -22.37 -44.32
N GLN A 36 -19.22 -22.94 -44.98
CA GLN A 36 -17.87 -23.07 -44.42
C GLN A 36 -17.22 -21.71 -44.14
N THR A 37 -17.41 -20.74 -45.04
CA THR A 37 -16.90 -19.38 -44.90
C THR A 37 -17.57 -18.67 -43.71
N GLU A 38 -18.89 -18.72 -43.62
CA GLU A 38 -19.64 -18.12 -42.50
C GLU A 38 -19.28 -18.76 -41.16
N PHE A 39 -19.14 -20.10 -41.11
CA PHE A 39 -18.73 -20.79 -39.89
C PHE A 39 -17.31 -20.40 -39.46
N THR A 40 -16.39 -20.25 -40.41
CA THR A 40 -15.02 -19.81 -40.14
C THR A 40 -14.99 -18.36 -39.65
N ASN A 41 -15.73 -17.46 -40.31
CA ASN A 41 -15.85 -16.06 -39.90
C ASN A 41 -16.46 -15.94 -38.50
N PHE A 42 -17.52 -16.69 -38.22
CA PHE A 42 -18.15 -16.73 -36.91
C PHE A 42 -17.16 -17.15 -35.82
N ASN A 43 -16.41 -18.24 -36.02
CA ASN A 43 -15.41 -18.70 -35.05
C ASN A 43 -14.30 -17.65 -34.83
N ASN A 44 -13.85 -16.99 -35.91
CA ASN A 44 -12.87 -15.91 -35.81
C ASN A 44 -13.41 -14.71 -35.02
N HIS A 45 -14.67 -14.31 -35.26
CA HIS A 45 -15.32 -13.25 -34.50
C HIS A 45 -15.47 -13.59 -33.02
N ILE A 46 -15.85 -14.82 -32.68
CA ILE A 46 -15.95 -15.28 -31.28
C ILE A 46 -14.58 -15.23 -30.60
N ASN A 47 -13.53 -15.71 -31.26
CA ASN A 47 -12.16 -15.67 -30.72
C ASN A 47 -11.67 -14.23 -30.52
N ASN A 48 -11.87 -13.36 -31.50
CA ASN A 48 -11.48 -11.95 -31.40
C ASN A 48 -12.28 -11.20 -30.32
N PHE A 49 -13.56 -11.49 -30.19
CA PHE A 49 -14.41 -10.93 -29.15
C PHE A 49 -13.94 -11.37 -27.76
N LYS A 50 -13.65 -12.67 -27.58
CA LYS A 50 -13.07 -13.21 -26.34
C LYS A 50 -11.75 -12.51 -25.98
N ASN A 51 -10.82 -12.41 -26.93
CA ASN A 51 -9.53 -11.73 -26.72
C ASN A 51 -9.74 -10.25 -26.34
N THR A 52 -10.67 -9.57 -26.99
CA THR A 52 -10.99 -8.16 -26.69
C THR A 52 -11.53 -8.00 -25.27
N ILE A 53 -12.40 -8.91 -24.81
CA ILE A 53 -12.91 -8.91 -23.44
C ILE A 53 -11.78 -9.12 -22.44
N ILE A 54 -10.91 -10.11 -22.69
CA ILE A 54 -9.78 -10.41 -21.82
C ILE A 54 -8.85 -9.21 -21.72
N GLU A 55 -8.46 -8.60 -22.84
CA GLU A 55 -7.57 -7.43 -22.85
C GLU A 55 -8.19 -6.21 -22.15
N ARG A 56 -9.50 -5.98 -22.33
CA ARG A 56 -10.22 -4.94 -21.57
C ARG A 56 -10.22 -5.21 -20.08
N LYS A 57 -10.47 -6.46 -19.66
CA LYS A 57 -10.44 -6.85 -18.24
C LYS A 57 -9.03 -6.73 -17.67
N LYS A 58 -7.98 -7.11 -18.42
CA LYS A 58 -6.58 -6.92 -18.04
C LYS A 58 -6.28 -5.44 -17.79
N PHE A 59 -6.67 -4.56 -18.71
CA PHE A 59 -6.48 -3.12 -18.57
C PHE A 59 -7.20 -2.54 -17.34
N THR A 60 -8.46 -2.94 -17.11
CA THR A 60 -9.22 -2.51 -15.93
C THR A 60 -8.60 -3.02 -14.63
N LEU A 61 -8.19 -4.30 -14.57
CA LEU A 61 -7.53 -4.86 -13.39
C LEU A 61 -6.22 -4.13 -13.08
N LYS A 62 -5.40 -3.89 -14.10
CA LYS A 62 -4.17 -3.10 -13.99
C LYS A 62 -4.44 -1.74 -13.37
N THR A 63 -5.38 -0.99 -13.96
CA THR A 63 -5.73 0.36 -13.52
C THR A 63 -6.24 0.35 -12.07
N SER A 64 -7.09 -0.62 -11.71
CA SER A 64 -7.62 -0.76 -10.35
C SER A 64 -6.53 -1.01 -9.31
N VAL A 65 -5.56 -1.87 -9.63
CA VAL A 65 -4.43 -2.17 -8.71
C VAL A 65 -3.45 -1.00 -8.63
N GLU A 66 -3.15 -0.32 -9.75
CA GLU A 66 -2.33 0.89 -9.75
C GLU A 66 -2.95 2.01 -8.89
N ASN A 67 -4.27 2.21 -9.02
CA ASN A 67 -5.02 3.15 -8.19
C ASN A 67 -4.96 2.78 -6.71
N LEU A 68 -5.09 1.49 -6.38
CA LEU A 68 -4.98 1.02 -5.00
C LEU A 68 -3.58 1.26 -4.43
N ILE A 69 -2.51 1.01 -5.20
CA ILE A 69 -1.13 1.30 -4.78
C ILE A 69 -0.95 2.80 -4.54
N ASN A 70 -1.46 3.65 -5.43
CA ASN A 70 -1.40 5.10 -5.27
C ASN A 70 -2.18 5.57 -4.04
N ASP A 71 -3.36 4.99 -3.79
CA ASP A 71 -4.15 5.25 -2.60
C ASP A 71 -3.40 4.91 -1.32
N ILE A 72 -2.69 3.77 -1.29
CA ILE A 72 -1.83 3.38 -0.16
C ILE A 72 -0.74 4.43 0.09
N LYS A 73 -0.05 4.85 -0.97
CA LYS A 73 1.02 5.87 -0.89
C LYS A 73 0.50 7.22 -0.38
N ILE A 74 -0.65 7.66 -0.89
CA ILE A 74 -1.28 8.91 -0.47
C ILE A 74 -1.69 8.84 1.00
N GLU A 75 -2.29 7.73 1.43
CA GLU A 75 -2.71 7.55 2.82
C GLU A 75 -1.51 7.50 3.77
N GLU A 76 -0.44 6.78 3.39
CA GLU A 76 0.82 6.77 4.14
C GLU A 76 1.39 8.17 4.31
N PHE A 77 1.51 8.93 3.21
CA PHE A 77 1.99 10.31 3.24
C PHE A 77 1.09 11.19 4.13
N SER A 78 -0.22 11.04 4.02
CA SER A 78 -1.21 11.76 4.84
C SER A 78 -1.03 11.45 6.33
N ILE A 79 -0.90 10.17 6.70
CA ILE A 79 -0.68 9.74 8.08
C ILE A 79 0.65 10.30 8.61
N LEU A 80 1.74 10.19 7.84
CA LEU A 80 3.06 10.74 8.20
C LEU A 80 2.97 12.25 8.45
N LYS A 81 2.35 12.99 7.53
CA LYS A 81 2.16 14.44 7.61
C LYS A 81 1.33 14.84 8.83
N ASN A 82 0.20 14.16 9.05
CA ASN A 82 -0.67 14.40 10.19
C ASN A 82 0.06 14.10 11.51
N LYS A 83 0.86 13.05 11.57
CA LYS A 83 1.68 12.72 12.73
C LYS A 83 2.72 13.80 13.01
N LYS A 84 3.47 14.25 11.98
CA LYS A 84 4.41 15.38 12.08
C LYS A 84 3.73 16.66 12.58
N TYR A 85 2.54 16.96 12.07
CA TYR A 85 1.75 18.13 12.49
C TYR A 85 1.33 18.04 13.96
N ARG A 86 0.83 16.89 14.41
CA ARG A 86 0.43 16.69 15.81
C ARG A 86 1.62 16.83 16.77
N ILE A 87 2.77 16.21 16.47
CA ILE A 87 3.99 16.36 17.27
C ILE A 87 4.36 17.85 17.37
N LYS A 88 4.40 18.56 16.24
CA LYS A 88 4.69 19.98 16.20
C LYS A 88 3.79 20.79 17.12
N ASN A 89 2.47 20.59 17.03
CA ASN A 89 1.51 21.29 17.88
C ASN A 89 1.71 20.97 19.36
N GLN A 90 1.95 19.71 19.70
CA GLN A 90 2.18 19.33 21.09
C GLN A 90 3.46 19.93 21.67
N SER A 91 4.53 19.99 20.89
CA SER A 91 5.76 20.64 21.33
C SER A 91 5.55 22.14 21.55
N ILE A 92 4.77 22.81 20.70
CA ILE A 92 4.40 24.23 20.87
C ILE A 92 3.59 24.43 22.16
N ILE A 93 2.61 23.56 22.42
CA ILE A 93 1.82 23.60 23.66
C ILE A 93 2.72 23.41 24.87
N ALA A 94 3.61 22.42 24.85
CA ALA A 94 4.54 22.13 25.93
C ALA A 94 5.47 23.31 26.22
N TYR A 95 6.06 23.91 25.17
CA TYR A 95 6.89 25.10 25.31
C TYR A 95 6.13 26.29 25.90
N ASN A 96 4.94 26.58 25.38
CA ASN A 96 4.12 27.71 25.83
C ASN A 96 3.67 27.53 27.28
N LEU A 97 3.29 26.31 27.67
CA LEU A 97 2.94 25.96 29.03
C LEU A 97 4.14 26.15 29.97
N ALA A 98 5.31 25.60 29.61
CA ALA A 98 6.53 25.76 30.39
C ALA A 98 6.92 27.23 30.56
N LYS A 99 6.81 28.01 29.48
CA LYS A 99 7.08 29.46 29.49
C LYS A 99 6.07 30.22 30.35
N ALA A 100 4.80 29.85 30.33
CA ALA A 100 3.77 30.46 31.17
C ALA A 100 4.01 30.15 32.65
N ILE A 101 4.36 28.90 32.99
CA ILE A 101 4.71 28.50 34.35
C ILE A 101 5.94 29.30 34.81
N TYR A 102 7.01 29.35 34.02
CA TYR A 102 8.21 30.14 34.31
C TYR A 102 7.88 31.61 34.62
N LYS A 103 7.05 32.26 33.79
CA LYS A 103 6.65 33.67 33.96
C LYS A 103 5.83 33.92 35.22
N LYS A 104 4.97 32.98 35.62
CA LYS A 104 4.09 33.09 36.80
C LYS A 104 4.79 32.76 38.12
N SER A 105 5.86 31.98 38.08
CA SER A 105 6.56 31.44 39.26
C SER A 105 7.86 32.17 39.58
N LYS A 106 7.95 33.49 39.37
CA LYS A 106 9.22 34.25 39.43
C LYS A 106 10.04 33.97 40.70
N ASN A 107 9.38 33.90 41.85
CA ASN A 107 10.00 33.76 43.17
C ASN A 107 10.44 32.32 43.50
N LEU A 108 10.12 31.34 42.66
CA LEU A 108 10.50 29.95 42.89
C LEU A 108 11.88 29.63 42.35
N THR A 109 12.52 28.64 42.96
CA THR A 109 13.77 28.05 42.47
C THR A 109 13.59 27.38 41.12
N LYS A 110 14.70 27.15 40.40
CA LYS A 110 14.68 26.43 39.12
C LYS A 110 14.08 25.03 39.27
N GLU A 111 14.39 24.33 40.35
CA GLU A 111 13.91 22.97 40.62
C GLU A 111 12.41 22.93 40.84
N GLU A 112 11.86 23.85 41.65
CA GLU A 112 10.41 23.97 41.86
C GLU A 112 9.68 24.30 40.55
N LYS A 113 10.24 25.21 39.74
CA LYS A 113 9.72 25.53 38.40
C LYS A 113 9.67 24.29 37.51
N LEU A 114 10.77 23.54 37.44
CA LEU A 114 10.85 22.31 36.66
C LEU A 114 9.87 21.26 37.17
N LYS A 115 9.67 21.13 38.49
CA LYS A 115 8.67 20.23 39.07
C LYS A 115 7.26 20.56 38.59
N PHE A 116 6.84 21.83 38.66
CA PHE A 116 5.53 22.24 38.14
C PHE A 116 5.36 21.96 36.64
N ILE A 117 6.41 22.20 35.85
CA ILE A 117 6.41 21.91 34.41
C ILE A 117 6.29 20.39 34.17
N LYS A 118 7.07 19.57 34.89
CA LYS A 118 7.02 18.11 34.80
C LYS A 118 5.63 17.57 35.11
N ASP A 119 5.03 18.03 36.20
CA ASP A 119 3.72 17.58 36.65
C ASP A 119 2.64 17.93 35.61
N ALA A 120 2.65 19.18 35.11
CA ALA A 120 1.69 19.63 34.12
C ALA A 120 1.80 18.86 32.79
N LEU A 121 3.02 18.64 32.28
CA LEU A 121 3.23 17.87 31.05
C LEU A 121 2.89 16.39 31.22
N THR A 122 3.19 15.80 32.39
CA THR A 122 2.81 14.41 32.70
C THR A 122 1.28 14.26 32.68
N GLN A 123 0.55 15.22 33.23
CA GLN A 123 -0.92 15.19 33.24
C GLN A 123 -1.52 15.29 31.83
N ILE A 124 -0.92 16.10 30.95
CA ILE A 124 -1.35 16.21 29.55
C ILE A 124 -1.00 14.93 28.77
N SER A 125 0.20 14.38 28.98
CA SER A 125 0.66 13.16 28.29
C SER A 125 -0.28 11.98 28.49
N ASN A 126 -0.83 11.82 29.69
CA ASN A 126 -1.77 10.72 29.99
C ASN A 126 -3.06 10.78 29.14
N LYS A 127 -3.35 11.91 28.48
CA LYS A 127 -4.49 12.06 27.57
C LYS A 127 -4.14 11.74 26.11
N GLU A 128 -2.85 11.70 25.75
CA GLU A 128 -2.40 11.51 24.37
C GLU A 128 -1.65 10.20 24.16
N ASN A 129 -2.34 9.14 23.73
CA ASN A 129 -1.81 7.76 23.65
C ASN A 129 -0.66 7.51 22.64
N ASP A 130 -0.18 8.52 21.91
CA ASP A 130 0.87 8.33 20.89
C ASP A 130 1.94 9.43 20.86
N ILE A 131 1.78 10.50 21.63
CA ILE A 131 2.74 11.61 21.66
C ILE A 131 3.21 11.78 23.09
N ASN A 132 4.52 11.70 23.28
CA ASN A 132 5.15 11.81 24.58
C ASN A 132 5.92 13.11 24.66
N TYR A 133 6.07 13.65 25.86
CA TYR A 133 6.85 14.85 26.11
C TYR A 133 8.19 14.48 26.74
N PHE A 134 9.18 15.31 26.46
CA PHE A 134 10.48 15.21 27.09
C PHE A 134 11.03 16.59 27.43
N ILE A 135 11.89 16.60 28.43
CA ILE A 135 12.73 17.74 28.79
C ILE A 135 14.15 17.20 28.99
N LEU A 136 15.13 17.83 28.36
CA LEU A 136 16.54 17.66 28.70
C LEU A 136 17.16 18.99 29.10
N ASP A 137 18.18 18.97 29.96
CA ASP A 137 19.04 20.14 30.13
C ASP A 137 20.04 20.26 28.96
N LYS A 138 20.69 21.42 28.86
CA LYS A 138 21.76 21.65 27.85
C LYS A 138 23.02 20.82 28.07
N LYS A 139 23.13 20.09 29.18
CA LYS A 139 24.25 19.16 29.48
C LYS A 139 23.92 17.72 29.06
N GLY A 140 22.71 17.44 28.56
CA GLY A 140 22.27 16.13 28.12
C GLY A 140 21.58 15.28 29.20
N THR A 141 21.29 15.85 30.38
CA THR A 141 20.53 15.15 31.44
C THR A 141 19.05 15.15 31.11
N ILE A 142 18.41 13.99 31.19
CA ILE A 142 16.96 13.86 30.97
C ILE A 142 16.22 14.31 32.24
N ILE A 143 15.46 15.41 32.14
CA ILE A 143 14.66 15.96 33.25
C ILE A 143 13.27 15.32 33.29
N LEU A 144 12.67 15.08 32.12
CA LEU A 144 11.36 14.49 31.95
C LEU A 144 11.38 13.54 30.75
N ASN A 145 10.78 12.37 30.91
CA ASN A 145 10.39 11.54 29.78
C ASN A 145 9.07 10.82 30.10
N THR A 146 7.96 11.29 29.51
CA THR A 146 6.64 10.74 29.84
C THR A 146 6.44 9.32 29.32
N GLU A 147 7.21 8.91 28.30
CA GLU A 147 7.18 7.55 27.75
C GLU A 147 7.96 6.56 28.62
N TYR A 148 9.13 6.99 29.11
CA TYR A 148 10.04 6.14 29.86
C TYR A 148 10.66 6.87 31.05
N LYS A 149 9.93 6.90 32.16
CA LYS A 149 10.33 7.61 33.39
C LYS A 149 11.64 7.11 34.02
N LYS A 150 12.05 5.87 33.73
CA LYS A 150 13.24 5.24 34.35
C LYS A 150 14.56 5.92 34.00
N ILE A 151 14.62 6.69 32.91
CA ILE A 151 15.85 7.37 32.45
C ILE A 151 15.95 8.81 32.94
N GLU A 152 14.98 9.28 33.72
CA GLU A 152 15.05 10.62 34.29
C GLU A 152 16.20 10.71 35.31
N GLY A 153 17.01 11.76 35.20
CA GLY A 153 18.22 11.97 36.00
C GLY A 153 19.51 11.45 35.35
N GLU A 154 19.41 10.62 34.31
CA GLU A 154 20.57 10.11 33.60
C GLU A 154 21.06 11.08 32.52
N ASN A 155 22.37 11.09 32.26
CA ASN A 155 22.99 11.90 31.23
C ASN A 155 23.17 11.10 29.94
N TYR A 156 22.52 11.56 28.87
CA TYR A 156 22.49 10.91 27.55
C TYR A 156 23.34 11.68 26.53
N LEU A 157 24.21 12.60 26.93
CA LEU A 157 24.94 13.47 26.00
C LEU A 157 25.73 12.68 24.94
N ASN A 158 26.35 11.57 25.33
CA ASN A 158 27.18 10.75 24.47
C ASN A 158 26.46 9.53 23.86
N ILE A 159 25.16 9.38 24.10
CA ILE A 159 24.38 8.26 23.56
C ILE A 159 24.38 8.30 22.04
N GLN A 160 24.39 7.12 21.43
CA GLN A 160 24.30 6.95 19.98
C GLN A 160 23.13 6.03 19.66
N ASP A 161 22.46 6.28 18.53
CA ASP A 161 21.56 5.28 17.97
C ASP A 161 22.33 4.19 17.21
N ILE A 162 21.60 3.20 16.68
CA ILE A 162 22.18 2.07 15.94
C ILE A 162 23.03 2.50 14.72
N SER A 163 22.82 3.71 14.20
CA SER A 163 23.55 4.26 13.06
C SER A 163 24.80 5.06 13.49
N GLY A 164 25.12 5.09 14.78
CA GLY A 164 26.21 5.88 15.35
C GLY A 164 25.85 7.36 15.57
N LYS A 165 24.58 7.73 15.39
CA LYS A 165 24.14 9.12 15.47
C LYS A 165 24.03 9.60 16.91
N LYS A 166 24.79 10.64 17.28
CA LYS A 166 24.71 11.32 18.60
C LYS A 166 23.51 12.27 18.66
N PHE A 167 22.29 11.72 18.65
CA PHE A 167 21.07 12.50 18.48
C PHE A 167 20.82 13.52 19.61
N ILE A 168 21.22 13.26 20.86
CA ILE A 168 21.11 14.24 21.96
C ILE A 168 21.98 15.46 21.69
N ASN A 169 23.21 15.28 21.20
CA ASN A 169 24.07 16.40 20.82
C ASN A 169 23.43 17.22 19.70
N GLU A 170 22.90 16.58 18.65
CA GLU A 170 22.22 17.31 17.58
C GLU A 170 21.04 18.12 18.09
N ILE A 171 20.22 17.55 18.98
CA ILE A 171 19.09 18.24 19.59
C ILE A 171 19.57 19.46 20.38
N ILE A 172 20.65 19.32 21.15
CA ILE A 172 21.21 20.44 21.93
C ILE A 172 21.71 21.58 21.02
N HIS A 173 22.47 21.25 19.98
CA HIS A 173 23.10 22.26 19.12
C HIS A 173 22.13 22.98 18.18
N SER A 174 21.08 22.30 17.74
CA SER A 174 20.13 22.81 16.73
C SER A 174 18.98 23.65 17.31
N ASN A 175 18.65 23.47 18.59
CA ASN A 175 17.42 24.04 19.17
C ASN A 175 17.59 25.42 19.81
N ASN A 176 18.60 26.19 19.41
CA ASN A 176 18.98 27.45 20.06
C ASN A 176 17.96 28.59 19.88
N LYS A 177 17.17 28.62 18.81
CA LYS A 177 16.19 29.73 18.57
C LYS A 177 14.88 29.35 17.89
N LYS A 178 14.84 28.25 17.12
CA LYS A 178 13.64 27.78 16.40
C LYS A 178 13.38 26.31 16.71
N GLN A 179 12.11 25.93 16.74
CA GLN A 179 11.77 24.52 16.90
C GLN A 179 12.16 23.74 15.65
N THR A 180 12.81 22.60 15.84
CA THR A 180 13.37 21.80 14.76
C THR A 180 13.00 20.32 14.92
N PHE A 181 12.82 19.64 13.78
CA PHE A 181 12.59 18.19 13.77
C PHE A 181 13.90 17.44 13.88
N HIS A 182 13.90 16.38 14.69
CA HIS A 182 14.99 15.41 14.75
C HIS A 182 14.44 14.01 14.56
N GLU A 183 15.18 13.19 13.82
CA GLU A 183 14.86 11.79 13.59
C GLU A 183 16.06 10.93 13.97
N TYR A 184 15.83 9.82 14.66
CA TYR A 184 16.85 8.87 15.12
C TYR A 184 16.20 7.50 15.36
N PHE A 185 16.99 6.45 15.48
CA PHE A 185 16.48 5.12 15.82
C PHE A 185 16.50 4.88 17.33
N TRP A 186 15.45 4.27 17.87
CA TRP A 186 15.39 3.94 19.28
C TRP A 186 14.56 2.68 19.54
N TYR A 187 14.87 1.99 20.64
CA TYR A 187 14.07 0.84 21.07
C TYR A 187 12.76 1.32 21.69
N LYS A 188 11.65 0.71 21.26
CA LYS A 188 10.34 0.95 21.87
C LYS A 188 10.36 0.47 23.33
N PRO A 189 9.84 1.27 24.28
CA PRO A 189 9.79 0.86 25.68
C PRO A 189 9.08 -0.49 25.84
N LYS A 190 9.59 -1.33 26.75
CA LYS A 190 9.05 -2.67 27.06
C LYS A 190 9.06 -3.64 25.87
N SER A 191 9.84 -3.37 24.82
CA SER A 191 10.03 -4.28 23.69
C SER A 191 11.47 -4.17 23.16
N ASN A 192 11.93 -5.20 22.44
CA ASN A 192 13.21 -5.16 21.73
C ASN A 192 13.05 -4.68 20.28
N ILE A 193 11.95 -4.00 19.96
CA ILE A 193 11.65 -3.53 18.62
C ILE A 193 12.36 -2.20 18.40
N LEU A 194 13.34 -2.21 17.50
CA LEU A 194 14.02 -1.03 17.02
C LEU A 194 13.12 -0.28 16.03
N SER A 195 12.94 1.02 16.24
CA SER A 195 12.00 1.82 15.46
C SER A 195 12.50 3.24 15.23
N LYS A 196 12.10 3.84 14.10
CA LYS A 196 12.43 5.24 13.80
C LYS A 196 11.58 6.15 14.67
N LYS A 197 12.24 7.00 15.46
CA LYS A 197 11.64 7.98 16.35
C LYS A 197 11.81 9.37 15.75
N ILE A 198 10.77 10.19 15.89
CA ILE A 198 10.77 11.58 15.49
C ILE A 198 10.46 12.44 16.70
N LEU A 199 11.10 13.60 16.80
CA LEU A 199 10.78 14.60 17.81
C LEU A 199 10.78 16.00 17.21
N PHE A 200 10.10 16.91 17.90
CA PHE A 200 10.11 18.34 17.61
C PHE A 200 10.30 19.08 18.93
N ALA A 201 11.34 19.90 19.02
CA ALA A 201 11.72 20.53 20.29
C ALA A 201 12.23 21.95 20.07
N ARG A 202 12.45 22.69 21.16
CA ARG A 202 13.13 23.99 21.19
C ARG A 202 13.71 24.26 22.58
N ALA A 203 14.77 25.05 22.63
CA ALA A 203 15.31 25.56 23.87
C ALA A 203 14.39 26.60 24.54
N LEU A 204 14.20 26.44 25.85
CA LEU A 204 13.72 27.47 26.76
C LEU A 204 14.94 27.98 27.53
N ASP A 205 15.62 28.96 26.94
CA ASP A 205 16.90 29.48 27.43
C ASP A 205 16.81 30.00 28.86
N GLU A 206 15.67 30.55 29.26
CA GLU A 206 15.44 31.06 30.61
C GLU A 206 15.57 29.99 31.72
N LEU A 207 15.53 28.71 31.35
CA LEU A 207 15.70 27.56 32.24
C LEU A 207 16.84 26.63 31.81
N ASP A 208 17.62 26.94 30.78
CA ASP A 208 18.65 26.06 30.20
C ASP A 208 18.16 24.64 29.87
N ILE A 209 16.91 24.54 29.42
CA ILE A 209 16.31 23.26 29.02
C ILE A 209 15.91 23.27 27.56
N ILE A 210 15.78 22.08 26.99
CA ILE A 210 15.13 21.83 25.72
C ILE A 210 13.90 21.00 26.00
N ILE A 211 12.76 21.48 25.51
CA ILE A 211 11.45 20.89 25.71
C ILE A 211 10.86 20.55 24.36
N GLY A 212 10.20 19.40 24.29
CA GLY A 212 9.57 18.98 23.05
C GLY A 212 8.64 17.79 23.22
N SER A 213 8.19 17.30 22.08
CA SER A 213 7.37 16.11 21.97
C SER A 213 7.98 15.12 20.99
N THR A 214 7.64 13.85 21.15
CA THR A 214 8.21 12.75 20.37
C THR A 214 7.25 11.59 20.21
N THR A 215 7.45 10.79 19.17
CA THR A 215 6.67 9.58 18.88
C THR A 215 7.45 8.66 17.93
N PHE A 216 7.07 7.38 17.90
CA PHE A 216 7.59 6.39 16.96
C PHE A 216 6.82 6.42 15.63
N LEU A 217 7.52 6.33 14.50
CA LEU A 217 6.90 6.31 13.18
C LEU A 217 6.26 4.96 12.82
N GLU A 218 6.54 3.87 13.52
CA GLU A 218 6.07 2.54 13.11
C GLU A 218 4.57 2.27 13.33
N LYS A 219 3.87 2.99 14.23
CA LYS A 219 2.39 2.92 14.31
C LYS A 219 1.70 3.27 12.99
N ILE A 220 2.44 3.84 12.04
CA ILE A 220 1.97 4.15 10.70
C ILE A 220 1.61 2.88 9.93
N LYS A 221 2.38 1.78 10.05
CA LYS A 221 2.07 0.53 9.34
C LYS A 221 0.71 -0.06 9.75
N GLU A 222 0.45 -0.18 11.05
CA GLU A 222 -0.84 -0.68 11.57
C GLU A 222 -2.02 0.24 11.19
N ASN A 223 -1.81 1.56 11.27
CA ASN A 223 -2.82 2.55 10.90
C ASN A 223 -3.13 2.55 9.40
N ILE A 224 -2.10 2.41 8.54
CA ILE A 224 -2.26 2.28 7.09
C ILE A 224 -3.09 1.04 6.80
N THR A 225 -2.68 -0.12 7.30
CA THR A 225 -3.39 -1.38 7.06
C THR A 225 -4.87 -1.28 7.43
N SER A 226 -5.17 -0.72 8.60
CA SER A 226 -6.56 -0.56 9.06
C SER A 226 -7.37 0.38 8.17
N LYS A 227 -6.79 1.53 7.77
CA LYS A 227 -7.46 2.49 6.89
C LYS A 227 -7.66 1.97 5.47
N ILE A 228 -6.67 1.27 4.92
CA ILE A 228 -6.74 0.68 3.58
C ILE A 228 -7.77 -0.44 3.57
N LYS A 229 -7.80 -1.27 4.64
CA LYS A 229 -8.87 -2.25 4.85
C LYS A 229 -10.24 -1.57 4.83
N GLU A 230 -10.45 -0.56 5.66
CA GLU A 230 -11.72 0.18 5.70
C GLU A 230 -12.10 0.77 4.33
N LYS A 231 -11.15 1.38 3.62
CA LYS A 231 -11.37 1.96 2.28
C LYS A 231 -11.77 0.89 1.26
N ILE A 232 -11.04 -0.22 1.20
CA ILE A 232 -11.33 -1.36 0.32
C ILE A 232 -12.73 -1.94 0.62
N PHE A 233 -13.09 -2.10 1.89
CA PHE A 233 -14.39 -2.65 2.27
C PHE A 233 -15.56 -1.68 2.03
N LYS A 234 -15.35 -0.36 2.16
CA LYS A 234 -16.36 0.66 1.87
C LYS A 234 -16.58 0.91 0.39
N GLN A 235 -15.58 0.66 -0.45
CA GLN A 235 -15.71 0.80 -1.90
C GLN A 235 -16.73 -0.22 -2.41
N SER A 236 -17.76 0.22 -3.12
CA SER A 236 -18.65 -0.68 -3.86
C SER A 236 -17.81 -1.40 -4.90
N SER A 237 -17.82 -2.73 -4.87
CA SER A 237 -17.14 -3.56 -5.86
C SER A 237 -18.14 -4.57 -6.40
N ASN A 238 -18.02 -4.89 -7.68
CA ASN A 238 -18.76 -6.01 -8.25
C ASN A 238 -18.42 -7.29 -7.46
N LYS A 239 -19.39 -8.16 -7.23
CA LYS A 239 -19.17 -9.44 -6.53
C LYS A 239 -18.24 -10.38 -7.31
N GLU A 240 -18.05 -10.11 -8.61
CA GLU A 240 -17.11 -10.82 -9.49
C GLU A 240 -15.65 -10.41 -9.27
N ASP A 241 -15.40 -9.20 -8.74
CA ASP A 241 -14.05 -8.73 -8.47
C ASP A 241 -13.64 -9.10 -7.04
N PHE A 242 -12.45 -9.66 -6.88
CA PHE A 242 -11.88 -10.01 -5.59
C PHE A 242 -10.52 -9.33 -5.37
N ILE A 243 -10.15 -9.16 -4.10
CA ILE A 243 -8.88 -8.55 -3.71
C ILE A 243 -8.22 -9.41 -2.65
N LEU A 244 -6.93 -9.68 -2.83
CA LEU A 244 -6.06 -10.34 -1.86
C LEU A 244 -4.79 -9.49 -1.68
N ILE A 245 -4.41 -9.25 -0.43
CA ILE A 245 -3.15 -8.58 -0.08
C ILE A 245 -2.42 -9.46 0.93
N TYR A 246 -1.19 -9.84 0.58
CA TYR A 246 -0.32 -10.65 1.42
C TYR A 246 0.93 -9.88 1.83
N ASN A 247 1.39 -10.12 3.06
CA ASN A 247 2.74 -9.79 3.49
C ASN A 247 3.66 -10.96 3.12
N VAL A 248 4.57 -10.74 2.18
CA VAL A 248 5.53 -11.75 1.73
C VAL A 248 6.89 -11.41 2.32
N THR A 249 7.37 -12.24 3.25
CA THR A 249 8.68 -12.08 3.89
C THR A 249 9.82 -12.60 3.02
N SER A 250 9.58 -13.66 2.25
CA SER A 250 10.55 -14.29 1.34
C SER A 250 9.86 -14.84 0.11
N LEU A 251 10.49 -14.66 -1.07
CA LEU A 251 10.03 -15.28 -2.31
C LEU A 251 10.15 -16.81 -2.28
N ASN A 252 11.05 -17.36 -1.45
CA ASN A 252 11.20 -18.80 -1.30
C ASN A 252 10.11 -19.41 -0.40
N ASP A 253 9.35 -18.58 0.33
CA ASP A 253 8.35 -19.03 1.31
C ASP A 253 6.99 -18.33 1.16
N ILE A 254 6.58 -18.09 -0.09
CA ILE A 254 5.31 -17.45 -0.43
C ILE A 254 4.11 -18.20 0.17
N LEU A 255 4.18 -19.52 0.29
CA LEU A 255 3.07 -20.32 0.82
C LEU A 255 2.77 -19.97 2.29
N ASN A 256 3.77 -19.55 3.06
CA ASN A 256 3.63 -19.10 4.44
C ASN A 256 3.40 -17.59 4.58
N SER A 257 3.12 -16.86 3.48
CA SER A 257 2.83 -15.43 3.54
C SER A 257 1.60 -15.11 4.40
N ASP A 258 1.68 -14.04 5.19
CA ASP A 258 0.58 -13.59 6.05
C ASP A 258 -0.49 -12.87 5.22
N LEU A 259 -1.75 -13.26 5.40
CA LEU A 259 -2.86 -12.57 4.76
C LEU A 259 -3.16 -11.26 5.51
N ILE A 260 -3.13 -10.13 4.81
CA ILE A 260 -3.47 -8.82 5.35
C ILE A 260 -4.94 -8.48 5.06
N ILE A 261 -5.37 -8.63 3.79
CA ILE A 261 -6.70 -8.25 3.32
C ILE A 261 -7.23 -9.32 2.36
N GLN A 262 -8.50 -9.70 2.54
CA GLN A 262 -9.27 -10.46 1.55
C GLN A 262 -10.65 -9.83 1.38
N LYS A 263 -11.14 -9.73 0.14
CA LYS A 263 -12.50 -9.25 -0.19
C LYS A 263 -13.09 -10.13 -1.29
N HIS A 264 -14.34 -10.54 -1.12
CA HIS A 264 -15.14 -11.37 -2.05
C HIS A 264 -14.59 -12.76 -2.39
N VAL A 265 -13.46 -13.16 -1.80
CA VAL A 265 -12.87 -14.49 -1.94
C VAL A 265 -12.31 -14.98 -0.60
N ILE A 266 -12.25 -16.29 -0.41
CA ILE A 266 -11.54 -16.94 0.69
C ILE A 266 -10.17 -17.35 0.16
N ALA A 267 -9.12 -16.76 0.73
CA ALA A 267 -7.75 -17.14 0.46
C ALA A 267 -7.55 -18.65 0.69
N ASN A 268 -7.10 -19.37 -0.35
CA ASN A 268 -6.82 -20.80 -0.28
C ASN A 268 -5.39 -21.10 -0.78
N LYS A 269 -4.97 -22.37 -0.64
CA LYS A 269 -3.64 -22.82 -1.07
C LYS A 269 -3.46 -22.70 -2.59
N PHE A 270 -4.51 -22.92 -3.38
CA PHE A 270 -4.45 -22.82 -4.84
C PHE A 270 -4.12 -21.41 -5.31
N ASP A 271 -4.74 -20.39 -4.72
CA ASP A 271 -4.44 -18.99 -5.08
C ASP A 271 -2.97 -18.63 -4.74
N LYS A 272 -2.43 -19.16 -3.64
CA LYS A 272 -1.01 -18.99 -3.26
C LYS A 272 -0.05 -19.72 -4.21
N GLU A 273 -0.37 -20.95 -4.61
CA GLU A 273 0.43 -21.70 -5.60
C GLU A 273 0.37 -21.01 -6.97
N ALA A 274 -0.79 -20.54 -7.41
CA ALA A 274 -0.93 -19.78 -8.65
C ALA A 274 -0.06 -18.52 -8.65
N ILE A 275 -0.03 -17.77 -7.54
CA ILE A 275 0.86 -16.61 -7.39
C ILE A 275 2.34 -17.03 -7.41
N LYS A 276 2.71 -18.12 -6.73
CA LYS A 276 4.09 -18.62 -6.74
C LYS A 276 4.53 -19.04 -8.14
N ASP A 277 3.72 -19.82 -8.84
CA ASP A 277 3.98 -20.26 -10.21
C ASP A 277 4.09 -19.07 -11.16
N LEU A 278 3.22 -18.08 -10.99
CA LEU A 278 3.26 -16.82 -11.71
C LEU A 278 4.60 -16.10 -11.53
N LEU A 279 5.09 -16.02 -10.30
CA LEU A 279 6.36 -15.36 -9.97
C LEU A 279 7.56 -16.08 -10.57
N ILE A 280 7.56 -17.41 -10.53
CA ILE A 280 8.60 -18.25 -11.14
C ILE A 280 8.58 -18.09 -12.66
N LYS A 281 7.41 -18.25 -13.29
CA LYS A 281 7.24 -18.19 -14.76
C LYS A 281 7.68 -16.86 -15.34
N THR A 282 7.46 -15.76 -14.63
CA THR A 282 7.81 -14.41 -15.09
C THR A 282 9.20 -13.96 -14.69
N ASN A 283 9.99 -14.84 -14.04
CA ASN A 283 11.32 -14.52 -13.54
C ASN A 283 11.30 -13.21 -12.74
N TYR A 284 10.33 -13.07 -11.83
CA TYR A 284 10.00 -11.79 -11.21
C TYR A 284 11.22 -11.15 -10.52
N LYS A 285 11.66 -9.99 -11.04
CA LYS A 285 12.83 -9.25 -10.52
C LYS A 285 12.48 -8.09 -9.59
N GLY A 286 11.19 -7.79 -9.36
CA GLY A 286 10.77 -6.72 -8.46
C GLY A 286 10.12 -5.50 -9.06
N ASN A 287 10.14 -5.37 -10.40
CA ASN A 287 9.88 -4.10 -11.06
C ASN A 287 8.59 -4.07 -11.90
N ASP A 288 7.95 -5.23 -12.11
CA ASP A 288 6.86 -5.37 -13.07
C ASP A 288 5.57 -5.91 -12.44
N PHE A 289 4.45 -5.56 -13.07
CA PHE A 289 3.16 -6.19 -12.82
C PHE A 289 3.05 -7.53 -13.53
N ILE A 290 2.14 -8.38 -13.05
CA ILE A 290 1.99 -9.71 -13.62
C ILE A 290 0.52 -10.06 -13.83
N PHE A 291 0.20 -10.59 -15.03
CA PHE A 291 -1.10 -11.19 -15.33
C PHE A 291 -1.02 -12.71 -15.26
N TYR A 292 -1.96 -13.32 -14.55
CA TYR A 292 -2.19 -14.77 -14.57
C TYR A 292 -3.61 -15.04 -15.07
N GLU A 293 -3.74 -15.95 -16.01
CA GLU A 293 -5.01 -16.34 -16.62
C GLU A 293 -5.09 -17.87 -16.58
N ASP A 294 -6.13 -18.40 -15.94
CA ASP A 294 -6.53 -19.81 -16.07
C ASP A 294 -7.96 -19.90 -16.64
N SER A 295 -8.53 -21.10 -16.66
CA SER A 295 -9.88 -21.33 -17.22
C SER A 295 -11.00 -20.59 -16.49
N GLU A 296 -10.78 -20.15 -15.24
CA GLU A 296 -11.82 -19.60 -14.37
C GLU A 296 -11.51 -18.17 -13.89
N LYS A 297 -10.23 -17.78 -13.85
CA LYS A 297 -9.78 -16.56 -13.19
C LYS A 297 -8.75 -15.81 -14.04
N LEU A 298 -8.89 -14.49 -14.02
CA LEU A 298 -7.88 -13.54 -14.47
C LEU A 298 -7.39 -12.75 -13.25
N MET A 299 -6.11 -12.87 -12.93
CA MET A 299 -5.47 -12.19 -11.81
C MET A 299 -4.46 -11.16 -12.30
N TYR A 300 -4.38 -10.05 -11.57
CA TYR A 300 -3.32 -9.05 -11.72
C TYR A 300 -2.60 -8.89 -10.38
N GLY A 301 -1.31 -9.21 -10.36
CA GLY A 301 -0.43 -9.08 -9.20
C GLY A 301 0.52 -7.90 -9.35
N SER A 302 0.73 -7.17 -8.26
CA SER A 302 1.74 -6.11 -8.16
C SER A 302 2.24 -6.00 -6.72
N PHE A 303 3.37 -5.32 -6.54
CA PHE A 303 4.09 -5.25 -5.28
C PHE A 303 4.37 -3.82 -4.86
N ILE A 304 4.33 -3.57 -3.56
CA ILE A 304 4.61 -2.27 -2.98
C ILE A 304 6.12 -2.18 -2.68
N GLN A 305 6.89 -1.73 -3.69
CA GLN A 305 8.35 -1.78 -3.70
C GLN A 305 9.04 -1.10 -2.51
N GLU A 306 8.46 -0.03 -1.97
CA GLU A 306 8.97 0.73 -0.82
C GLU A 306 9.07 -0.10 0.48
N TYR A 307 8.42 -1.27 0.53
CA TYR A 307 8.52 -2.22 1.65
C TYR A 307 9.44 -3.42 1.37
N ARG A 308 10.15 -3.43 0.23
CA ARG A 308 11.13 -4.48 -0.10
C ARG A 308 12.44 -4.20 0.63
N TYR A 309 12.87 -5.14 1.46
CA TYR A 309 14.23 -5.18 2.00
C TYR A 309 15.09 -6.06 1.08
N PHE A 310 16.30 -5.61 0.74
CA PHE A 310 17.26 -6.35 -0.10
C PHE A 310 18.14 -7.27 0.72
#